data_AF-A0A0I9U363-F1
#
_entry.id   AF-A0A0I9U363-F1
#
_cell.length_a   1.000
_cell.length_b   1.000
_cell.length_c   1.000
_cell.angle_alpha   90.00
_cell.angle_beta   90.00
_cell.angle_gamma   90.00
#
_symmetry.space_group_name_H-M   'P 1'
#
loop_
_entity.id
_entity.type
_entity.pdbx_description
1 polymer ?
#
loop_
_entity_poly.entity_id
_entity_poly.type
_entity_poly.pdbx_seq_one_letter_code
_entity_poly.pdbx_strand_id
1 'polypeptide(L)'
;MPATIAWVSDGEQAKPRRRRGRRRGRGAARSAEDHTDRQAASDATATKPRRNRSPRRVPERLRTVHETSAGGLVIDGIDGPRDAQVAALIGRIDRRGRMLWSLPKGHIEQGETAEQTAIREVAEETGIRGSVLAALGRIDYWFVTDGCRVHKTVHHYLMRFSGGELSDDDLEVAEVAWVPMRELPSRLAYADERRLAEVADELIDKLQTGGPAALPPLPPSSPRRRPQTHSRTRHSNDSAASRKNGHGPGP
;
A
#
# COMPACT_ATOMS: atom_id res chain seq x y z
N MET A 1 10.42 31.61 -12.33
CA MET A 1 10.64 30.28 -12.93
C MET A 1 9.87 29.27 -12.08
N PRO A 2 8.80 28.62 -12.58
CA PRO A 2 8.08 27.62 -11.79
C PRO A 2 8.95 26.37 -11.64
N ALA A 3 9.28 26.01 -10.41
CA ALA A 3 9.95 24.76 -10.10
C ALA A 3 8.97 23.60 -10.36
N THR A 4 9.23 22.83 -11.41
CA THR A 4 8.59 21.54 -11.65
C THR A 4 8.96 20.61 -10.50
N ILE A 5 8.01 20.29 -9.63
CA ILE A 5 8.19 19.24 -8.61
C ILE A 5 8.41 17.93 -9.37
N ALA A 6 9.63 17.42 -9.28
CA ALA A 6 10.06 16.23 -9.97
C ALA A 6 9.39 14.99 -9.34
N TRP A 7 8.84 14.16 -10.22
CA TRP A 7 8.26 12.86 -9.88
C TRP A 7 9.34 11.94 -9.35
N VAL A 8 9.31 11.64 -8.05
CA VAL A 8 10.21 10.63 -7.48
C VAL A 8 9.55 9.26 -7.62
N SER A 9 9.92 8.55 -8.68
CA SER A 9 9.71 7.12 -8.82
C SER A 9 11.05 6.43 -8.61
N ASP A 10 11.23 5.77 -7.47
CA ASP A 10 12.24 4.72 -7.34
C ASP A 10 11.63 3.57 -6.54
N GLY A 11 10.90 2.71 -7.26
CA GLY A 11 10.36 1.48 -6.73
C GLY A 11 11.49 0.52 -6.36
N GLU A 12 11.65 0.27 -5.06
CA GLU A 12 12.60 -0.69 -4.53
C GLU A 12 12.24 -2.11 -5.04
N GLN A 13 13.08 -2.64 -5.94
CA GLN A 13 12.92 -3.99 -6.48
C GLN A 13 13.26 -5.05 -5.43
N ALA A 14 12.26 -5.79 -4.96
CA ALA A 14 12.47 -7.00 -4.18
C ALA A 14 13.18 -8.08 -5.02
N LYS A 15 14.49 -8.27 -4.80
CA LYS A 15 15.29 -9.35 -5.42
C LYS A 15 14.78 -10.73 -4.95
N PRO A 16 14.48 -11.68 -5.87
CA PRO A 16 14.15 -13.04 -5.47
C PRO A 16 15.39 -13.79 -4.96
N ARG A 17 15.31 -14.30 -3.72
CA ARG A 17 16.34 -15.15 -3.11
C ARG A 17 16.53 -16.43 -3.92
N ARG A 18 17.72 -16.63 -4.47
CA ARG A 18 18.13 -17.87 -5.15
C ARG A 18 18.08 -19.05 -4.17
N ARG A 19 17.23 -20.04 -4.44
CA ARG A 19 17.28 -21.37 -3.81
C ARG A 19 18.60 -22.06 -4.22
N ARG A 20 19.57 -22.15 -3.31
CA ARG A 20 20.74 -23.04 -3.49
C ARG A 20 20.27 -24.49 -3.32
N GLY A 21 20.44 -25.26 -4.39
CA GLY A 21 20.11 -26.67 -4.48
C GLY A 21 20.94 -27.54 -3.54
N ARG A 22 20.27 -28.56 -3.02
CA ARG A 22 20.74 -29.63 -2.17
C ARG A 22 21.80 -30.47 -2.89
N ARG A 23 23.05 -30.45 -2.44
CA ARG A 23 24.11 -31.39 -2.86
C ARG A 23 23.94 -32.71 -2.09
N ARG A 24 23.55 -33.78 -2.79
CA ARG A 24 23.85 -35.19 -2.53
C ARG A 24 24.43 -35.68 -3.87
N GLY A 25 25.54 -36.39 -4.04
CA GLY A 25 26.38 -37.17 -3.15
C GLY A 25 26.73 -38.47 -3.89
N ARG A 26 28.03 -38.66 -4.18
CA ARG A 26 28.77 -39.93 -4.43
C ARG A 26 28.62 -40.73 -5.74
N GLY A 27 29.76 -41.28 -6.18
CA GLY A 27 29.93 -42.47 -7.02
C GLY A 27 30.66 -42.20 -8.35
N ALA A 28 32.00 -42.15 -8.39
CA ALA A 28 32.91 -43.27 -8.67
C ALA A 28 32.78 -43.82 -10.10
N ALA A 29 33.72 -43.46 -10.98
CA ALA A 29 33.94 -44.08 -12.28
C ALA A 29 35.24 -44.89 -12.24
N ARG A 30 35.11 -46.20 -12.46
CA ARG A 30 36.18 -47.10 -12.91
C ARG A 30 35.85 -47.48 -14.35
N SER A 31 36.85 -47.53 -15.22
CA SER A 31 36.75 -48.18 -16.53
C SER A 31 38.13 -48.72 -16.89
N ALA A 32 38.23 -50.03 -17.11
CA ALA A 32 39.22 -50.66 -17.96
C ALA A 32 38.70 -52.06 -18.32
N GLU A 33 38.54 -52.28 -19.64
CA GLU A 33 38.87 -53.51 -20.40
C GLU A 33 38.05 -54.79 -20.06
N ASP A 34 37.67 -55.71 -20.93
CA ASP A 34 38.07 -56.10 -22.29
C ASP A 34 37.03 -57.13 -22.85
N HIS A 35 37.18 -57.49 -24.13
CA HIS A 35 36.88 -58.80 -24.76
C HIS A 35 35.43 -59.27 -25.13
N THR A 36 35.21 -59.28 -26.47
CA THR A 36 34.78 -60.37 -27.37
C THR A 36 33.58 -61.30 -27.06
N ASP A 37 32.64 -61.34 -28.03
CA ASP A 37 32.28 -62.50 -28.88
C ASP A 37 30.76 -62.75 -29.08
N ARG A 38 30.42 -63.06 -30.35
CA ARG A 38 29.32 -63.87 -30.94
C ARG A 38 27.82 -63.70 -30.60
N GLN A 39 27.10 -63.39 -31.70
CA GLN A 39 25.98 -64.11 -32.34
C GLN A 39 24.60 -64.32 -31.66
N ALA A 40 23.60 -63.78 -32.39
CA ALA A 40 22.35 -64.38 -32.88
C ALA A 40 21.07 -64.46 -32.02
N ALA A 41 19.95 -64.21 -32.73
CA ALA A 41 18.52 -64.43 -32.41
C ALA A 41 17.92 -63.48 -31.35
N SER A 42 16.68 -62.99 -31.42
CA SER A 42 15.49 -63.25 -32.22
C SER A 42 14.49 -62.09 -32.01
N ASP A 43 13.47 -62.04 -32.87
CA ASP A 43 12.27 -61.20 -32.80
C ASP A 43 11.73 -60.93 -31.39
N ALA A 44 11.46 -59.65 -31.10
CA ALA A 44 10.40 -59.22 -30.19
C ALA A 44 10.03 -57.75 -30.48
N THR A 45 8.89 -57.55 -31.12
CA THR A 45 8.22 -56.26 -31.26
C THR A 45 7.84 -55.71 -29.89
N ALA A 46 8.69 -54.88 -29.30
CA ALA A 46 8.42 -54.15 -28.07
C ALA A 46 7.98 -52.71 -28.39
N THR A 47 6.68 -52.48 -28.35
CA THR A 47 6.04 -51.16 -28.44
C THR A 47 6.57 -50.24 -27.33
N LYS A 48 7.41 -49.26 -27.67
CA LYS A 48 7.89 -48.25 -26.72
C LYS A 48 6.68 -47.49 -26.13
N PRO A 49 6.52 -47.40 -24.80
CA PRO A 49 5.47 -46.58 -24.23
C PRO A 49 5.77 -45.12 -24.55
N ARG A 50 4.85 -44.45 -25.26
CA ARG A 50 4.92 -43.01 -25.50
C ARG A 50 4.97 -42.32 -24.14
N ARG A 51 6.14 -41.76 -23.83
CA ARG A 51 6.39 -41.00 -22.62
C ARG A 51 5.41 -39.84 -22.60
N ASN A 52 4.35 -39.96 -21.81
CA ASN A 52 3.31 -38.96 -21.66
C ASN A 52 3.99 -37.69 -21.11
N ARG A 53 4.30 -36.73 -21.99
CA ARG A 53 4.77 -35.41 -21.58
C ARG A 53 3.59 -34.76 -20.88
N SER A 54 3.57 -34.82 -19.55
CA SER A 54 2.67 -34.00 -18.75
C SER A 54 2.77 -32.56 -19.27
N PRO A 55 1.65 -31.90 -19.61
CA PRO A 55 1.72 -30.53 -20.09
C PRO A 55 2.43 -29.70 -19.01
N ARG A 56 3.49 -28.98 -19.40
CA ARG A 56 4.14 -28.02 -18.51
C ARG A 56 3.05 -27.08 -18.02
N ARG A 57 2.71 -27.14 -16.72
CA ARG A 57 1.83 -26.16 -16.07
C ARG A 57 2.35 -24.77 -16.46
N VAL A 58 1.60 -24.09 -17.32
CA VAL A 58 1.83 -22.68 -17.61
C VAL A 58 1.66 -21.98 -16.26
N PRO A 59 2.63 -21.19 -15.77
CA PRO A 59 2.44 -20.47 -14.52
C PRO A 59 1.19 -19.62 -14.67
N GLU A 60 0.16 -19.85 -13.84
CA GLU A 60 -1.02 -19.00 -13.80
C GLU A 60 -0.55 -17.57 -13.58
N ARG A 61 -0.73 -16.72 -14.60
CA ARG A 61 -0.39 -15.30 -14.49
C ARG A 61 -1.38 -14.71 -13.50
N LEU A 62 -0.88 -14.28 -12.34
CA LEU A 62 -1.69 -13.59 -11.34
C LEU A 62 -2.39 -12.40 -12.01
N ARG A 63 -3.69 -12.27 -11.79
CA ARG A 63 -4.47 -11.15 -12.29
C ARG A 63 -3.89 -9.86 -11.73
N THR A 64 -3.66 -8.87 -12.60
CA THR A 64 -3.18 -7.55 -12.19
C THR A 64 -4.35 -6.59 -12.03
N VAL A 65 -4.39 -5.89 -10.90
CA VAL A 65 -5.46 -4.95 -10.56
C VAL A 65 -4.87 -3.65 -10.06
N HIS A 66 -5.61 -2.56 -10.24
CA HIS A 66 -5.19 -1.22 -9.84
C HIS A 66 -6.07 -0.75 -8.69
N GLU A 67 -5.43 -0.21 -7.66
CA GLU A 67 -6.08 0.42 -6.53
C GLU A 67 -5.57 1.84 -6.36
N THR A 68 -6.47 2.75 -6.01
CA THR A 68 -6.13 4.16 -5.80
C THR A 68 -6.57 4.60 -4.42
N SER A 69 -5.69 5.24 -3.69
CA SER A 69 -5.93 5.72 -2.34
C SER A 69 -5.59 7.19 -2.23
N ALA A 70 -6.10 7.82 -1.19
CA ALA A 70 -5.65 9.14 -0.80
C ALA A 70 -5.51 9.22 0.73
N GLY A 71 -4.65 10.13 1.16
CA GLY A 71 -4.29 10.33 2.56
C GLY A 71 -3.56 11.65 2.75
N GLY A 72 -3.05 11.90 3.94
CA GLY A 72 -2.41 13.17 4.21
C GLY A 72 -1.54 13.21 5.45
N LEU A 73 -0.69 14.23 5.50
CA LEU A 73 0.09 14.59 6.67
C LEU A 73 -0.57 15.82 7.30
N VAL A 74 -1.22 15.61 8.45
CA VAL A 74 -1.86 16.70 9.21
C VAL A 74 -0.85 17.30 10.17
N ILE A 75 -0.68 18.62 10.10
CA ILE A 75 0.20 19.38 10.99
C ILE A 75 -0.64 20.24 11.93
N ASP A 76 -0.41 20.06 13.23
CA ASP A 76 -0.84 21.00 14.26
C ASP A 76 0.26 22.04 14.52
N GLY A 77 -0.15 23.27 14.81
CA GLY A 77 0.76 24.40 14.99
C GLY A 77 1.47 24.84 13.70
N ILE A 78 0.92 24.56 12.52
CA ILE A 78 1.58 24.82 11.21
C ILE A 78 1.93 26.30 10.96
N ASP A 79 1.21 27.26 11.56
CA ASP A 79 1.55 28.69 11.48
C ASP A 79 2.55 29.13 12.56
N GLY A 80 2.83 28.26 13.53
CA GLY A 80 3.68 28.53 14.67
C GLY A 80 5.15 28.16 14.44
N PRO A 81 5.99 28.32 15.47
CA PRO A 81 7.41 27.97 15.42
C PRO A 81 7.63 26.50 15.05
N ARG A 82 8.69 26.25 14.28
CA ARG A 82 9.06 24.90 13.78
C ARG A 82 9.13 23.83 14.86
N ASP A 83 9.72 24.14 16.00
CA ASP A 83 9.89 23.19 17.10
C ASP A 83 8.58 22.84 17.83
N ALA A 84 7.52 23.60 17.63
CA ALA A 84 6.19 23.32 18.19
C ALA A 84 5.30 22.53 17.23
N GLN A 85 5.73 22.32 15.98
CA GLN A 85 4.94 21.63 14.96
C GLN A 85 4.98 20.12 15.18
N VAL A 86 3.78 19.53 15.23
CA VAL A 86 3.60 18.08 15.34
C VAL A 86 2.72 17.57 14.21
N ALA A 87 3.02 16.37 13.76
CA ALA A 87 2.35 15.67 12.68
C ALA A 87 1.63 14.43 13.21
N ALA A 88 0.41 14.19 12.74
CA ALA A 88 -0.32 12.97 13.08
C ALA A 88 0.20 11.79 12.24
N LEU A 89 0.62 10.72 12.91
CA LEU A 89 0.96 9.44 12.30
C LEU A 89 0.08 8.33 12.85
N ILE A 90 -0.09 7.28 12.05
CA ILE A 90 -0.73 6.05 12.48
C ILE A 90 0.27 4.89 12.51
N GLY A 91 0.18 4.09 13.57
CA GLY A 91 0.94 2.90 13.81
C GLY A 91 0.15 1.65 13.42
N ARG A 92 0.79 0.74 12.70
CA ARG A 92 0.24 -0.59 12.38
C ARG A 92 1.22 -1.68 12.77
N ILE A 93 0.71 -2.80 13.28
CA ILE A 93 1.55 -3.95 13.66
C ILE A 93 1.77 -4.86 12.45
N ASP A 94 3.04 -5.10 12.09
CA ASP A 94 3.39 -6.04 11.04
C ASP A 94 3.23 -7.51 11.46
N ARG A 95 3.38 -8.44 10.51
CA ARG A 95 3.29 -9.88 10.77
C ARG A 95 4.32 -10.42 11.77
N ARG A 96 5.32 -9.63 12.15
CA ARG A 96 6.37 -9.96 13.11
C ARG A 96 6.14 -9.25 14.46
N GLY A 97 5.02 -8.57 14.65
CA GLY A 97 4.71 -7.84 15.87
C GLY A 97 5.41 -6.48 15.98
N ARG A 98 5.96 -5.94 14.88
CA ARG A 98 6.67 -4.65 14.91
C ARG A 98 5.73 -3.51 14.56
N MET A 99 5.82 -2.41 15.30
CA MET A 99 5.13 -1.16 14.98
C MET A 99 5.73 -0.52 13.73
N LEU A 100 4.87 -0.24 12.74
CA LEU A 100 5.19 0.48 11.52
C LEU A 100 4.37 1.77 11.50
N TRP A 101 5.06 2.90 11.61
CA TRP A 101 4.45 4.22 11.49
C TRP A 101 4.36 4.65 10.03
N SER A 102 3.21 5.18 9.66
CA SER A 102 2.90 5.64 8.30
C SER A 102 1.92 6.80 8.31
N LEU A 103 1.73 7.41 7.14
CA LEU A 103 0.71 8.44 6.94
C LEU A 103 -0.69 7.80 6.90
N PRO A 104 -1.72 8.47 7.46
CA PRO A 104 -3.11 8.04 7.31
C PRO A 104 -3.54 8.12 5.84
N LYS A 105 -4.21 7.08 5.37
CA LYS A 105 -4.66 6.91 3.98
C LYS A 105 -5.66 5.76 3.87
N GLY A 106 -6.56 5.86 2.90
CA GLY A 106 -7.42 4.73 2.52
C GLY A 106 -7.97 4.87 1.10
N HIS A 107 -8.92 4.01 0.74
CA HIS A 107 -9.35 3.83 -0.65
C HIS A 107 -10.25 4.98 -1.11
N ILE A 108 -10.02 5.48 -2.33
CA ILE A 108 -10.95 6.44 -2.94
C ILE A 108 -12.26 5.73 -3.27
N GLU A 109 -13.35 6.17 -2.64
CA GLU A 109 -14.70 5.65 -2.86
C GLU A 109 -15.34 6.26 -4.11
N GLN A 110 -16.47 5.66 -4.53
CA GLN A 110 -17.20 6.18 -5.68
C GLN A 110 -17.80 7.55 -5.36
N GLY A 111 -17.57 8.52 -6.24
CA GLY A 111 -18.07 9.90 -6.06
C GLY A 111 -17.12 10.82 -5.30
N GLU A 112 -16.06 10.29 -4.70
CA GLU A 112 -15.06 11.12 -4.00
C GLU A 112 -13.95 11.59 -4.95
N THR A 113 -13.46 12.81 -4.72
CA THR A 113 -12.12 13.22 -5.18
C THR A 113 -11.04 12.69 -4.24
N ALA A 114 -9.78 12.71 -4.68
CA ALA A 114 -8.66 12.32 -3.83
C ALA A 114 -8.54 13.23 -2.59
N GLU A 115 -8.85 14.52 -2.69
CA GLU A 115 -8.86 15.44 -1.53
C GLU A 115 -9.96 15.06 -0.54
N GLN A 116 -11.17 14.77 -1.03
CA GLN A 116 -12.30 14.37 -0.18
C GLN A 116 -11.99 13.07 0.56
N THR A 117 -11.44 12.08 -0.14
CA THR A 117 -10.97 10.83 0.46
C THR A 117 -9.88 11.11 1.50
N ALA A 118 -8.87 11.94 1.21
CA ALA A 118 -7.82 12.23 2.18
C ALA A 118 -8.36 12.85 3.47
N ILE A 119 -9.32 13.78 3.38
CA ILE A 119 -9.99 14.38 4.54
C ILE A 119 -10.75 13.33 5.35
N ARG A 120 -11.53 12.49 4.67
CA ARG A 120 -12.32 11.43 5.31
C ARG A 120 -11.43 10.40 6.01
N GLU A 121 -10.44 9.86 5.30
CA GLU A 121 -9.54 8.82 5.79
C GLU A 121 -8.70 9.30 6.97
N VAL A 122 -8.22 10.55 6.93
CA VAL A 122 -7.59 11.16 8.11
C VAL A 122 -8.55 11.15 9.29
N ALA A 123 -9.78 11.62 9.13
CA ALA A 123 -10.74 11.66 10.22
C ALA A 123 -11.09 10.27 10.76
N GLU A 124 -11.24 9.27 9.90
CA GLU A 124 -11.53 7.88 10.28
C GLU A 124 -10.35 7.24 11.03
N GLU A 125 -9.13 7.32 10.48
CA GLU A 125 -7.97 6.60 11.02
C GLU A 125 -7.33 7.28 12.23
N THR A 126 -7.63 8.56 12.49
CA THR A 126 -6.95 9.33 13.53
C THR A 126 -7.88 10.08 14.49
N GLY A 127 -9.17 10.19 14.20
CA GLY A 127 -10.11 11.00 14.99
C GLY A 127 -9.99 12.52 14.81
N ILE A 128 -8.95 13.01 14.13
CA ILE A 128 -8.72 14.43 13.89
C ILE A 128 -9.21 14.91 12.53
N ARG A 129 -9.55 16.18 12.45
CA ARG A 129 -9.97 16.86 11.21
C ARG A 129 -8.87 17.76 10.72
N GLY A 130 -8.78 17.87 9.40
CA GLY A 130 -7.87 18.81 8.76
C GLY A 130 -8.40 19.36 7.44
N SER A 131 -7.82 20.48 7.01
CA SER A 131 -8.08 21.09 5.71
C SER A 131 -6.86 20.97 4.80
N VAL A 132 -7.09 20.60 3.54
CA VAL A 132 -6.01 20.44 2.55
C VAL A 132 -5.41 21.80 2.21
N LEU A 133 -4.07 21.88 2.24
CA LEU A 133 -3.29 23.06 1.88
C LEU A 133 -2.60 22.91 0.52
N ALA A 134 -1.97 21.75 0.29
CA ALA A 134 -1.19 21.48 -0.91
C ALA A 134 -1.11 19.97 -1.17
N ALA A 135 -0.81 19.58 -2.41
CA ALA A 135 -0.45 18.20 -2.71
C ALA A 135 1.02 17.96 -2.35
N LEU A 136 1.30 16.89 -1.60
CA LEU A 136 2.66 16.44 -1.31
C LEU A 136 3.24 15.60 -2.45
N GLY A 137 2.38 14.78 -3.07
CA GLY A 137 2.79 13.93 -4.17
C GLY A 137 2.03 12.61 -4.20
N ARG A 138 2.61 11.65 -4.91
CA ARG A 138 2.01 10.34 -5.15
C ARG A 138 3.05 9.25 -4.91
N ILE A 139 2.62 8.17 -4.27
CA ILE A 139 3.44 6.97 -4.08
C ILE A 139 2.80 5.82 -4.85
N ASP A 140 3.59 5.15 -5.67
CA ASP A 140 3.17 4.00 -6.48
C ASP A 140 3.95 2.76 -6.06
N TYR A 141 3.26 1.68 -5.67
CA TYR A 141 3.90 0.44 -5.25
C TYR A 141 3.10 -0.80 -5.63
N TRP A 142 3.79 -1.96 -5.59
CA TRP A 142 3.22 -3.23 -5.96
C TRP A 142 3.22 -4.20 -4.79
N PHE A 143 2.12 -4.92 -4.60
CA PHE A 143 2.05 -6.03 -3.67
C PHE A 143 1.19 -7.18 -4.22
N VAL A 144 1.22 -8.31 -3.53
CA VAL A 144 0.41 -9.48 -3.89
C VAL A 144 -0.48 -9.83 -2.71
N THR A 145 -1.79 -9.90 -2.96
CA THR A 145 -2.80 -10.36 -2.01
C THR A 145 -3.86 -11.16 -2.75
N ASP A 146 -4.47 -12.15 -2.09
CA ASP A 146 -5.56 -12.97 -2.65
C ASP A 146 -5.33 -13.48 -4.08
N GLY A 147 -4.09 -13.91 -4.38
CA GLY A 147 -3.72 -14.40 -5.71
C GLY A 147 -3.73 -13.34 -6.82
N CYS A 148 -3.84 -12.06 -6.47
CA CYS A 148 -3.80 -10.93 -7.39
C CYS A 148 -2.56 -10.08 -7.14
N ARG A 149 -2.00 -9.54 -8.22
CA ARG A 149 -0.95 -8.52 -8.17
C ARG A 149 -1.62 -7.15 -8.17
N VAL A 150 -1.47 -6.40 -7.08
CA VAL A 150 -2.07 -5.08 -6.92
C VAL A 150 -1.03 -4.01 -7.23
N HIS A 151 -1.37 -3.09 -8.14
CA HIS A 151 -0.69 -1.82 -8.33
C HIS A 151 -1.42 -0.76 -7.52
N LYS A 152 -0.79 -0.26 -6.46
CA LYS A 152 -1.37 0.73 -5.58
C LYS A 152 -0.78 2.10 -5.89
N THR A 153 -1.67 3.06 -6.05
CA THR A 153 -1.35 4.48 -6.19
C THR A 153 -1.95 5.24 -5.01
N VAL A 154 -1.16 6.04 -4.30
CA VAL A 154 -1.64 6.81 -3.15
C VAL A 154 -1.33 8.29 -3.34
N HIS A 155 -2.37 9.13 -3.33
CA HIS A 155 -2.25 10.59 -3.35
C HIS A 155 -2.12 11.12 -1.93
N HIS A 156 -1.12 11.95 -1.66
CA HIS A 156 -0.88 12.53 -0.34
C HIS A 156 -0.99 14.04 -0.36
N TYR A 157 -1.59 14.59 0.70
CA TYR A 157 -1.83 16.01 0.86
C TYR A 157 -1.21 16.53 2.17
N LEU A 158 -0.70 17.76 2.12
CA LEU A 158 -0.36 18.53 3.31
C LEU A 158 -1.65 19.12 3.86
N MET A 159 -1.90 18.90 5.15
CA MET A 159 -3.15 19.31 5.78
C MET A 159 -2.89 20.11 7.05
N ARG A 160 -3.72 21.12 7.26
CA ARG A 160 -3.77 21.91 8.50
C ARG A 160 -4.74 21.25 9.46
N PHE A 161 -4.31 21.02 10.69
CA PHE A 161 -5.21 20.59 11.76
C PHE A 161 -6.32 21.63 12.00
N SER A 162 -7.57 21.17 12.13
CA SER A 162 -8.74 22.02 12.35
C SER A 162 -9.64 21.58 13.51
N GLY A 163 -9.22 20.57 14.28
CA GLY A 163 -9.89 20.11 15.50
C GLY A 163 -10.12 18.60 15.54
N GLY A 164 -10.74 18.12 16.61
CA GLY A 164 -10.85 16.68 16.91
C GLY A 164 -9.77 16.24 17.91
N GLU A 165 -9.81 14.96 18.27
CA GLU A 165 -8.88 14.35 19.24
C GLU A 165 -8.34 13.06 18.64
N LEU A 166 -7.12 12.67 19.02
CA LEU A 166 -6.55 11.43 18.54
C LEU A 166 -7.40 10.25 19.02
N SER A 167 -7.80 9.39 18.09
CA SER A 167 -8.49 8.14 18.36
C SER A 167 -7.91 7.05 17.47
N ASP A 168 -7.67 5.88 18.06
CA ASP A 168 -7.26 4.63 17.44
C ASP A 168 -8.43 3.62 17.33
N ASP A 169 -9.67 4.11 17.31
CA ASP A 169 -10.88 3.28 17.19
C ASP A 169 -10.98 2.53 15.85
N ASP A 170 -10.20 2.95 14.85
CA ASP A 170 -10.13 2.31 13.56
C ASP A 170 -9.46 0.93 13.65
N LEU A 171 -10.16 -0.12 13.23
CA LEU A 171 -9.66 -1.50 13.29
C LEU A 171 -8.38 -1.74 12.48
N GLU A 172 -8.06 -0.88 11.51
CA GLU A 172 -6.84 -0.95 10.71
C GLU A 172 -5.64 -0.26 11.36
N VAL A 173 -5.85 0.39 12.51
CA VAL A 173 -4.88 1.20 13.25
C VAL A 173 -4.63 0.58 14.62
N ALA A 174 -3.37 0.54 15.03
CA ALA A 174 -2.97 0.02 16.34
C ALA A 174 -2.60 1.13 17.33
N GLU A 175 -2.21 2.29 16.82
CA GLU A 175 -1.84 3.46 17.62
C GLU A 175 -1.93 4.71 16.74
N VAL A 176 -2.27 5.86 17.34
CA VAL A 176 -2.20 7.16 16.69
C VAL A 176 -1.41 8.10 17.58
N ALA A 177 -0.48 8.87 16.99
CA ALA A 177 0.37 9.76 17.75
C ALA A 177 0.64 11.08 17.03
N TRP A 178 0.71 12.15 17.82
CA TRP A 178 1.38 13.37 17.44
C TRP A 178 2.89 13.18 17.53
N VAL A 179 3.59 13.40 16.43
CA VAL A 179 5.02 13.22 16.30
C VAL A 179 5.67 14.55 15.91
N PRO A 180 6.72 15.01 16.62
CA PRO A 180 7.42 16.23 16.22
C PRO A 180 7.91 16.16 14.77
N MET A 181 7.77 17.26 14.02
CA MET A 181 8.13 17.32 12.60
C MET A 181 9.55 16.79 12.32
N ARG A 182 10.52 17.18 13.17
CA ARG A 182 11.92 16.76 13.08
C ARG A 182 12.15 15.25 13.25
N GLU A 183 11.20 14.53 13.84
CA GLU A 183 11.32 13.08 14.07
C GLU A 183 10.77 12.26 12.90
N LEU A 184 9.99 12.86 11.99
CA LEU A 184 9.34 12.15 10.87
C LEU A 184 10.31 11.31 10.02
N PRO A 185 11.52 11.79 9.64
CA PRO A 185 12.47 10.99 8.84
C PRO A 185 12.97 9.73 9.57
N SER A 186 12.90 9.70 10.89
CA SER A 186 13.31 8.52 11.69
C SER A 186 12.14 7.61 12.06
N ARG A 187 10.94 8.17 12.17
CA ARG A 187 9.73 7.47 12.61
C ARG A 187 9.03 6.75 11.48
N LEU A 188 8.89 7.38 10.31
CA LEU A 188 8.18 6.81 9.17
C LEU A 188 8.89 5.56 8.64
N ALA A 189 8.15 4.47 8.55
CA ALA A 189 8.70 3.17 8.12
C ALA A 189 9.13 3.18 6.65
N TYR A 190 8.41 3.90 5.79
CA TYR A 190 8.57 3.84 4.34
C TYR A 190 9.38 5.02 3.79
N ALA A 191 10.34 4.73 2.91
CA ALA A 191 11.24 5.73 2.34
C ALA A 191 10.52 6.82 1.55
N ASP A 192 9.49 6.45 0.80
CA ASP A 192 8.73 7.42 0.00
C ASP A 192 7.90 8.36 0.88
N GLU A 193 7.37 7.89 2.01
CA GLU A 193 6.68 8.76 2.97
C GLU A 193 7.65 9.73 3.67
N ARG A 194 8.89 9.31 3.93
CA ARG A 194 9.94 10.21 4.45
C ARG A 194 10.23 11.34 3.46
N ARG A 195 10.30 11.03 2.17
CA ARG A 195 10.47 12.05 1.11
C ARG A 195 9.27 13.00 1.07
N LEU A 196 8.04 12.51 1.27
CA LEU A 196 6.88 13.39 1.38
C LEU A 196 6.94 14.31 2.62
N ALA A 197 7.50 13.84 3.74
CA ALA A 197 7.72 14.68 4.92
C ALA A 197 8.75 15.79 4.66
N GLU A 198 9.80 15.52 3.89
CA GLU A 198 10.76 16.56 3.43
C GLU A 198 10.06 17.61 2.54
N VAL A 199 9.24 17.17 1.59
CA VAL A 199 8.42 18.08 0.76
C VAL A 199 7.45 18.90 1.62
N ALA A 200 6.87 18.30 2.65
CA ALA A 200 6.00 19.02 3.58
C ALA A 200 6.74 20.16 4.29
N ASP A 201 7.97 19.91 4.75
CA ASP A 201 8.78 20.92 5.43
C ASP A 201 9.02 22.16 4.54
N GLU A 202 9.41 21.93 3.28
CA GLU A 202 9.59 22.98 2.27
C GLU A 202 8.30 23.76 1.96
N LEU A 203 7.16 23.08 1.90
CA LEU A 203 5.87 23.71 1.64
C LEU A 203 5.41 24.55 2.84
N ILE A 204 5.66 24.09 4.06
CA ILE A 204 5.38 24.88 5.24
C ILE A 204 6.30 26.12 5.28
N ASP A 205 7.54 26.04 4.80
CA ASP A 205 8.44 27.21 4.75
C ASP A 205 7.88 28.27 3.80
N LYS A 206 7.41 27.83 2.63
CA LYS A 206 6.72 28.71 1.66
C LYS A 206 5.44 29.31 2.24
N LEU A 207 4.65 28.51 2.93
CA LEU A 207 3.42 28.97 3.60
C LEU A 207 3.72 30.04 4.65
N GLN A 208 4.75 29.85 5.48
CA GLN A 208 5.08 30.79 6.55
C GLN A 208 5.73 32.07 6.03
N THR A 209 6.52 32.00 4.96
CA THR A 209 7.23 33.16 4.38
C THR A 209 6.36 33.97 3.41
N GLY A 210 5.55 33.29 2.60
CA GLY A 210 4.77 33.91 1.51
C GLY A 210 3.25 33.80 1.66
N GLY A 211 2.77 33.21 2.76
CA GLY A 211 1.35 32.98 3.00
C GLY A 211 0.74 31.89 2.10
N PRO A 212 -0.57 31.67 2.17
CA PRO A 212 -1.25 30.60 1.42
C PRO A 212 -1.10 30.70 -0.10
N ALA A 213 -0.95 31.91 -0.64
CA ALA A 213 -0.77 32.15 -2.08
C ALA A 213 0.59 31.67 -2.61
N ALA A 214 1.57 31.42 -1.73
CA ALA A 214 2.88 30.88 -2.11
C ALA A 214 2.87 29.35 -2.29
N LEU A 215 1.81 28.67 -1.86
CA LEU A 215 1.65 27.23 -2.07
C LEU A 215 1.29 26.94 -3.54
N PRO A 216 1.77 25.82 -4.10
CA PRO A 216 1.36 25.41 -5.44
C PRO A 216 -0.16 25.14 -5.47
N PRO A 217 -0.85 25.47 -6.57
CA PRO A 217 -2.26 25.15 -6.69
C PRO A 217 -2.47 23.63 -6.62
N LEU A 218 -3.58 23.21 -6.02
CA LEU A 218 -3.93 21.80 -6.00
C LEU A 218 -4.11 21.27 -7.43
N PRO A 219 -3.61 20.04 -7.71
CA PRO A 219 -3.85 19.43 -9.00
C PRO A 219 -5.35 19.22 -9.21
N PRO A 220 -5.86 19.37 -10.44
CA PRO A 220 -7.27 19.10 -10.71
C PRO A 220 -7.56 17.63 -10.42
N SER A 221 -8.54 17.37 -9.56
CA SER A 221 -9.05 16.05 -9.26
C SER A 221 -10.47 15.90 -9.79
N SER A 222 -10.89 14.67 -10.06
CA SER A 222 -12.24 14.37 -10.52
C SER A 222 -12.84 13.28 -9.65
N PRO A 223 -14.14 13.37 -9.33
CA PRO A 223 -14.85 12.31 -8.63
C PRO A 223 -14.65 10.96 -9.29
N ARG A 224 -14.36 9.94 -8.47
CA ARG A 224 -14.12 8.60 -8.97
C ARG A 224 -15.41 7.98 -9.50
N ARG A 225 -15.40 7.62 -10.78
CA ARG A 225 -16.61 7.19 -11.52
C ARG A 225 -17.03 5.73 -11.30
N ARG A 226 -16.12 4.87 -10.84
CA ARG A 226 -16.35 3.42 -10.68
C ARG A 226 -15.77 2.92 -9.36
N PRO A 227 -16.39 1.92 -8.70
CA PRO A 227 -15.84 1.27 -7.51
C PRO A 227 -14.43 0.67 -7.72
N GLN A 228 -13.70 0.38 -6.64
CA GLN A 228 -12.43 -0.37 -6.75
C GLN A 228 -12.73 -1.84 -6.94
N THR A 229 -12.10 -2.47 -7.93
CA THR A 229 -12.30 -3.90 -8.25
C THR A 229 -11.77 -4.86 -7.19
N HIS A 230 -11.11 -4.35 -6.15
CA HIS A 230 -10.48 -5.12 -5.07
C HIS A 230 -10.59 -4.50 -3.68
N SER A 231 -11.45 -3.48 -3.48
CA SER A 231 -11.74 -2.99 -2.14
C SER A 231 -12.46 -4.07 -1.34
N ARG A 232 -11.70 -4.82 -0.52
CA ARG A 232 -12.27 -5.56 0.61
C ARG A 232 -11.80 -4.91 1.90
N THR A 233 -12.44 -3.79 2.19
CA THR A 233 -12.64 -3.13 3.49
C THR A 233 -13.63 -2.00 3.16
N ARG A 234 -14.82 -1.83 3.76
CA ARG A 234 -15.36 -2.22 5.08
C ARG A 234 -16.75 -2.88 4.98
N HIS A 235 -17.18 -3.40 6.13
CA HIS A 235 -18.34 -4.25 6.40
C HIS A 235 -19.69 -3.77 5.86
N SER A 236 -20.49 -4.74 5.45
CA SER A 236 -21.95 -4.68 5.39
C SER A 236 -22.52 -4.22 6.73
N ASN A 237 -23.00 -2.99 6.80
CA ASN A 237 -24.05 -2.66 7.75
C ASN A 237 -25.38 -2.92 7.04
N ASP A 238 -25.84 -4.16 7.12
CA ASP A 238 -27.21 -4.53 6.78
C ASP A 238 -28.12 -3.98 7.88
N SER A 239 -28.35 -2.67 7.88
CA SER A 239 -29.43 -2.05 8.65
C SER A 239 -30.74 -2.28 7.90
N ALA A 240 -31.09 -3.55 7.72
CA ALA A 240 -32.41 -3.97 7.27
C ALA A 240 -33.42 -3.69 8.40
N ALA A 241 -34.09 -2.56 8.28
CA ALA A 241 -35.52 -2.39 8.53
C ALA A 241 -36.16 -3.32 9.58
N SER A 242 -35.93 -3.07 10.88
CA SER A 242 -36.92 -3.44 11.89
C SER A 242 -38.05 -2.42 11.88
N ARG A 243 -38.96 -2.55 10.90
CA ARG A 243 -40.31 -1.97 10.95
C ARG A 243 -41.01 -2.47 12.22
N LYS A 244 -41.09 -1.65 13.26
CA LYS A 244 -42.07 -1.88 14.33
C LYS A 244 -43.42 -1.31 13.87
N ASN A 245 -44.20 -2.16 13.21
CA ASN A 245 -45.63 -1.96 13.08
C ASN A 245 -46.28 -2.18 14.45
N GLY A 246 -47.12 -1.24 14.86
CA GLY A 246 -47.86 -1.31 16.12
C GLY A 246 -48.96 -2.38 16.11
N HIS A 247 -49.21 -2.92 17.30
CA HIS A 247 -50.51 -3.43 17.75
C HIS A 247 -50.50 -3.36 19.29
N GLY A 248 -51.14 -2.33 19.85
CA GLY A 248 -51.52 -2.31 21.25
C GLY A 248 -52.94 -2.87 21.38
N PRO A 249 -53.21 -3.85 22.26
CA PRO A 249 -54.57 -4.23 22.60
C PRO A 249 -55.13 -3.23 23.61
N GLY A 250 -56.39 -2.83 23.43
CA GLY A 250 -57.15 -2.06 24.42
C GLY A 250 -57.37 -2.83 25.72
N PRO A 251 -57.89 -2.14 26.73
CA PRO A 251 -59.32 -2.34 27.06
C PRO A 251 -60.17 -1.08 26.87
#